data_AF-A0A7X2MS26-F1
#
_entry.id   AF-A0A7X2MS26-F1
#
_cell.length_a   1.000
_cell.length_b   1.000
_cell.length_c   1.000
_cell.angle_alpha   90.00
_cell.angle_beta   90.00
_cell.angle_gamma   90.00
#
_symmetry.space_group_name_H-M   'P 1'
#
loop_
_entity.id
_entity.type
_entity.pdbx_description
1 polymer ?
#
loop_
_entity_poly.entity_id
_entity_poly.type
_entity_poly.pdbx_seq_one_letter_code
_entity_poly.pdbx_strand_id
1 'polypeptide(L)'
;MKPLSLRTLPREEASLRQRIGHGLGYPFTLAGEAGELQLRLAPPGERPPTQSFSCKAGGLSLAESEALLSLFSTCPLLPEPGACADWYWPLFNQHLSPALRALFGDLTPQDALCAPVEGMWLAISVTIGEAQAQSQLYLAPATLAALLNQPGWAPLPAPLCSALPLSLP
;
A
#
# COMPACT_ATOMS: atom_id res chain seq x y z
N MET A 1 -27.23 19.24 20.20
CA MET A 1 -25.86 18.84 19.82
C MET A 1 -25.83 17.32 19.76
N LYS A 2 -25.72 16.72 18.58
CA LYS A 2 -25.64 15.26 18.44
C LYS A 2 -24.26 14.81 18.93
N PRO A 3 -24.15 13.91 19.93
CA PRO A 3 -22.86 13.41 20.37
C PRO A 3 -22.19 12.69 19.21
N LEU A 4 -20.93 13.03 18.94
CA LEU A 4 -20.10 12.31 17.98
C LEU A 4 -19.87 10.90 18.56
N SER A 5 -20.58 9.91 18.03
CA SER A 5 -20.30 8.50 18.33
C SER A 5 -18.97 8.12 17.68
N LEU A 6 -17.88 8.42 18.38
CA LEU A 6 -16.55 7.97 18.01
C LEU A 6 -16.49 6.47 18.26
N ARG A 7 -16.28 5.68 17.21
CA ARG A 7 -15.99 4.24 17.36
C ARG A 7 -14.76 4.10 18.24
N THR A 8 -14.86 3.30 19.29
CA THR A 8 -13.73 2.86 20.10
C THR A 8 -12.81 2.02 19.23
N LEU A 9 -11.80 2.68 18.66
CA LEU A 9 -10.73 2.03 17.92
C LEU A 9 -9.67 1.53 18.91
N PRO A 10 -9.13 0.31 18.71
CA PRO A 10 -8.00 -0.16 19.50
C PRO A 10 -6.83 0.83 19.36
N ARG A 11 -6.12 1.06 20.46
CA ARG A 11 -5.06 2.08 20.56
C ARG A 11 -3.96 1.88 19.51
N GLU A 12 -3.66 0.64 19.15
CA GLU A 12 -2.70 0.30 18.10
C GLU A 12 -3.16 0.80 16.73
N GLU A 13 -4.42 0.54 16.34
CA GLU A 13 -4.95 1.03 15.07
C GLU A 13 -5.02 2.55 15.04
N ALA A 14 -5.39 3.20 16.16
CA ALA A 14 -5.35 4.65 16.27
C ALA A 14 -3.92 5.21 16.07
N SER A 15 -2.91 4.57 16.66
CA SER A 15 -1.51 4.97 16.50
C SER A 15 -1.01 4.78 15.06
N LEU A 16 -1.43 3.70 14.38
CA LEU A 16 -1.07 3.44 12.98
C LEU A 16 -1.74 4.44 12.04
N ARG A 17 -3.03 4.74 12.28
CA ARG A 17 -3.75 5.79 11.55
C ARG A 17 -3.10 7.16 11.77
N GLN A 18 -2.64 7.47 12.97
CA GLN A 18 -1.90 8.70 13.25
C GLN A 18 -0.52 8.72 12.58
N ARG A 19 0.21 7.59 12.56
CA ARG A 19 1.50 7.47 11.88
C ARG A 19 1.38 7.64 10.37
N ILE A 20 0.31 7.11 9.76
CA ILE A 20 0.00 7.38 8.36
C ILE A 20 -0.39 8.85 8.22
N GLY A 21 -1.27 9.37 9.08
CA GLY A 21 -1.66 10.77 9.11
C GLY A 21 -2.18 11.24 7.76
N HIS A 22 -1.43 12.14 7.10
CA HIS A 22 -1.70 12.64 5.75
C HIS A 22 -1.26 11.70 4.63
N GLY A 23 -0.40 10.75 4.95
CA GLY A 23 0.18 9.78 4.06
C GLY A 23 1.69 9.62 4.30
N LEU A 24 2.25 8.52 3.81
CA LEU A 24 3.66 8.20 3.87
C LEU A 24 4.18 7.94 2.47
N GLY A 25 5.30 8.56 2.12
CA GLY A 25 6.02 8.36 0.88
C GLY A 25 7.22 7.46 1.14
N TYR A 26 7.49 6.57 0.21
CA TYR A 26 8.64 5.71 0.21
C TYR A 26 9.33 5.87 -1.16
N PRO A 27 10.42 6.63 -1.24
CA PRO A 27 11.17 6.76 -2.47
C PRO A 27 11.89 5.44 -2.75
N PHE A 28 11.72 4.92 -3.96
CA PHE A 28 12.41 3.73 -4.44
C PHE A 28 13.01 3.99 -5.81
N THR A 29 13.85 3.07 -6.28
CA THR A 29 14.35 3.09 -7.65
C THR A 29 14.09 1.74 -8.30
N LEU A 30 13.60 1.76 -9.54
CA LEU A 30 13.34 0.57 -10.34
C LEU A 30 14.04 0.74 -11.68
N ALA A 31 14.91 -0.21 -12.06
CA ALA A 31 15.64 -0.19 -13.33
C ALA A 31 16.41 1.12 -13.64
N GLY A 32 16.76 1.91 -12.63
CA GLY A 32 17.43 3.22 -12.79
C GLY A 32 16.48 4.42 -12.81
N GLU A 33 15.17 4.21 -12.81
CA GLU A 33 14.16 5.26 -12.68
C GLU A 33 13.81 5.50 -11.20
N ALA A 34 13.68 6.77 -10.82
CA ALA A 34 13.22 7.15 -9.50
C ALA A 34 11.69 6.99 -9.43
N GLY A 35 11.25 6.18 -8.47
CA GLY A 35 9.85 5.97 -8.14
C GLY A 35 9.52 6.46 -6.74
N GLU A 36 8.26 6.77 -6.51
CA GLU A 36 7.72 7.04 -5.18
C GLU A 36 6.49 6.18 -4.94
N LEU A 37 6.48 5.51 -3.79
CA LEU A 37 5.34 4.74 -3.31
C LEU A 37 4.69 5.53 -2.17
N GLN A 38 3.42 5.87 -2.34
CA GLN A 38 2.64 6.63 -1.39
C GLN A 38 1.59 5.73 -0.74
N LEU A 39 1.55 5.71 0.58
CA LEU A 39 0.50 5.08 1.38
C LEU A 39 -0.35 6.16 2.05
N ARG A 40 -1.67 6.03 1.94
CA ARG A 40 -2.64 6.92 2.59
C ARG A 40 -3.75 6.09 3.21
N LEU A 41 -4.52 6.70 4.11
CA LEU A 41 -5.74 6.07 4.60
C LEU A 41 -6.76 6.03 3.46
N ALA A 42 -7.34 4.86 3.18
CA ALA A 42 -8.37 4.76 2.15
C ALA A 42 -9.61 5.56 2.58
N PRO A 43 -10.21 6.36 1.68
CA PRO A 43 -11.49 6.99 1.96
C PRO A 43 -12.57 5.92 2.16
N PRO A 44 -13.60 6.20 2.97
CA PRO A 44 -14.76 5.33 3.05
C PRO A 44 -15.46 5.32 1.68
N GLY A 45 -15.57 4.14 1.06
CA GLY A 45 -16.12 4.00 -0.28
C GLY A 45 -16.38 2.54 -0.67
N GLU A 46 -16.72 2.35 -1.93
CA GLU A 46 -16.91 1.04 -2.55
C GLU A 46 -15.57 0.29 -2.58
N ARG A 47 -15.61 -0.99 -2.20
CA ARG A 47 -14.43 -1.85 -2.06
C ARG A 47 -14.39 -2.77 -3.27
N PRO A 48 -13.41 -2.61 -4.18
CA PRO A 48 -13.31 -3.47 -5.35
C PRO A 48 -12.94 -4.91 -4.95
N PRO A 49 -13.06 -5.87 -5.87
CA PRO A 49 -12.53 -7.21 -5.64
C PRO A 49 -11.03 -7.15 -5.36
N THR A 50 -10.61 -7.73 -4.24
CA THR A 50 -9.20 -7.78 -3.82
C THR A 50 -8.61 -9.15 -4.08
N GLN A 51 -7.36 -9.17 -4.51
CA GLN A 51 -6.54 -10.37 -4.58
C GLN A 51 -5.65 -10.44 -3.35
N SER A 52 -5.62 -11.60 -2.68
CA SER A 52 -4.79 -11.81 -1.50
C SER A 52 -3.35 -12.16 -1.88
N PHE A 53 -2.42 -11.66 -1.08
CA PHE A 53 -0.98 -11.85 -1.22
C PHE A 53 -0.38 -12.09 0.16
N SER A 54 0.58 -13.01 0.23
CA SER A 54 1.46 -13.17 1.37
C SER A 54 2.76 -12.40 1.11
N CYS A 55 3.15 -11.61 2.09
CA CYS A 55 4.41 -10.88 2.11
C CYS A 55 5.18 -11.21 3.41
N LYS A 56 6.43 -10.75 3.52
CA LYS A 56 7.27 -11.01 4.71
C LYS A 56 6.67 -10.45 6.01
N ALA A 57 5.91 -9.35 5.91
CA ALA A 57 5.24 -8.74 7.06
C ALA A 57 3.92 -9.45 7.44
N GLY A 58 3.36 -10.28 6.56
CA GLY A 58 2.09 -10.98 6.75
C GLY A 58 1.22 -11.01 5.50
N GLY A 59 -0.05 -11.38 5.66
CA GLY A 59 -1.04 -11.33 4.59
C GLY A 59 -1.53 -9.91 4.31
N LEU A 60 -1.70 -9.58 3.03
CA LEU A 60 -2.31 -8.35 2.53
C LEU A 60 -3.16 -8.65 1.30
N SER A 61 -4.20 -7.88 1.08
CA SER A 61 -5.07 -8.00 -0.09
C SER A 61 -5.03 -6.70 -0.88
N LEU A 62 -4.83 -6.77 -2.19
CA LEU A 62 -4.74 -5.61 -3.10
C LEU A 62 -5.94 -5.62 -4.04
N ALA A 63 -6.63 -4.48 -4.14
CA ALA A 63 -7.66 -4.22 -5.14
C ALA A 63 -6.99 -3.72 -6.43
N GLU A 64 -7.39 -4.23 -7.59
CA GLU A 64 -6.78 -3.82 -8.87
C GLU A 64 -5.25 -3.95 -8.84
N SER A 65 -4.77 -5.08 -8.32
CA SER A 65 -3.34 -5.37 -8.12
C SER A 65 -2.52 -5.27 -9.42
N GLU A 66 -3.15 -5.44 -10.58
CA GLU A 66 -2.47 -5.59 -11.86
C GLU A 66 -1.62 -4.38 -12.25
N ALA A 67 -2.21 -3.17 -12.19
CA ALA A 67 -1.52 -1.94 -12.54
C ALA A 67 -0.37 -1.64 -11.57
N LEU A 68 -0.59 -1.90 -10.28
CA LEU A 68 0.42 -1.68 -9.24
C LEU A 68 1.58 -2.67 -9.35
N LEU A 69 1.29 -3.96 -9.54
CA LEU A 69 2.31 -5.00 -9.72
C LEU A 69 3.15 -4.76 -10.98
N SER A 70 2.53 -4.27 -12.05
CA SER A 70 3.23 -3.89 -13.28
C SER A 70 4.21 -2.75 -13.07
N LEU A 71 3.98 -1.85 -12.10
CA LEU A 71 4.93 -0.80 -11.73
C LEU A 71 5.93 -1.23 -10.66
N PHE A 72 5.69 -2.33 -9.94
CA PHE A 72 6.63 -2.82 -8.93
C PHE A 72 7.80 -3.59 -9.52
N SER A 73 7.61 -4.17 -10.71
CA SER A 73 8.62 -4.95 -11.42
C SER A 73 8.76 -4.50 -12.86
N THR A 74 9.92 -4.74 -13.45
CA THR A 74 10.11 -4.55 -14.90
C THR A 74 9.48 -5.68 -15.73
N CYS A 75 8.82 -6.65 -15.10
CA CYS A 75 8.18 -7.78 -15.78
C CYS A 75 6.73 -7.43 -16.18
N PRO A 76 6.28 -7.86 -17.38
CA PRO A 76 4.87 -7.75 -17.75
C PRO A 76 4.03 -8.66 -16.84
N LEU A 77 2.87 -8.19 -16.43
CA LEU A 77 1.93 -9.01 -15.67
C LEU A 77 1.32 -10.10 -16.56
N LEU A 78 1.16 -11.31 -16.02
CA LEU A 78 0.45 -12.37 -16.72
C LEU A 78 -1.05 -12.08 -16.74
N PRO A 79 -1.72 -12.14 -17.91
CA PRO A 79 -3.16 -11.88 -18.03
C PRO A 79 -4.04 -12.98 -17.43
N GLU A 80 -3.47 -14.16 -17.10
CA GLU A 80 -4.21 -15.27 -16.52
C GLU A 80 -3.67 -15.64 -15.12
N PRO A 81 -4.37 -15.25 -14.05
CA PRO A 81 -4.05 -15.66 -12.68
C PRO A 81 -4.45 -17.14 -12.50
N GLY A 82 -3.59 -18.06 -12.94
CA GLY A 82 -3.79 -19.49 -12.66
C GLY A 82 -2.95 -20.45 -13.48
N ALA A 83 -2.62 -20.12 -14.73
CA ALA A 83 -1.98 -21.10 -15.63
C ALA A 83 -0.45 -21.22 -15.46
N CYS A 84 0.21 -20.23 -14.84
CA CYS A 84 1.68 -20.16 -14.74
C CYS A 84 2.19 -19.43 -13.48
N ALA A 85 1.36 -19.30 -12.43
CA ALA A 85 1.71 -18.54 -11.25
C ALA A 85 2.98 -19.07 -10.55
N ASP A 86 3.15 -20.39 -10.42
CA ASP A 86 4.21 -21.00 -9.61
C ASP A 86 5.64 -20.60 -10.00
N TRP A 87 5.95 -20.50 -11.31
CA TRP A 87 7.29 -20.08 -11.76
C TRP A 87 7.40 -18.57 -11.97
N TYR A 88 6.27 -17.88 -12.19
CA TYR A 88 6.24 -16.45 -12.43
C TYR A 88 6.57 -15.63 -11.18
N TRP A 89 6.02 -15.97 -10.01
CA TRP A 89 6.27 -15.19 -8.78
C TRP A 89 7.73 -15.16 -8.34
N PRO A 90 8.49 -16.27 -8.38
CA PRO A 90 9.93 -16.23 -8.18
C PRO A 90 10.65 -15.28 -9.17
N LEU A 91 10.25 -15.26 -10.43
CA LEU A 91 10.83 -14.37 -11.45
C LEU A 91 10.45 -12.90 -11.20
N PHE A 92 9.18 -12.63 -10.91
CA PHE A 92 8.68 -11.31 -10.51
C PHE A 92 9.44 -10.76 -9.31
N ASN A 93 9.64 -11.57 -8.26
CA ASN A 93 10.38 -11.17 -7.06
C ASN A 93 11.88 -10.91 -7.33
N GLN A 94 12.46 -11.52 -8.37
CA GLN A 94 13.83 -11.21 -8.81
C GLN A 94 13.91 -9.87 -9.55
N HIS A 95 12.87 -9.50 -10.30
CA HIS A 95 12.77 -8.23 -11.03
C HIS A 95 12.07 -7.11 -10.23
N LEU A 96 11.69 -7.38 -8.99
CA LEU A 96 11.13 -6.41 -8.07
C LEU A 96 12.19 -5.38 -7.69
N SER A 97 11.78 -4.12 -7.53
CA SER A 97 12.70 -3.09 -6.99
C SER A 97 13.33 -3.59 -5.67
N PRO A 98 14.65 -3.50 -5.49
CA PRO A 98 15.32 -3.93 -4.26
C PRO A 98 14.76 -3.26 -3.01
N ALA A 99 14.33 -1.99 -3.14
CA ALA A 99 13.76 -1.24 -2.03
C ALA A 99 12.33 -1.70 -1.68
N LEU A 100 11.53 -2.08 -2.68
CA LEU A 100 10.22 -2.70 -2.45
C LEU A 100 10.35 -4.13 -1.93
N ARG A 101 11.36 -4.88 -2.39
CA ARG A 101 11.69 -6.21 -1.86
C ARG A 101 12.14 -6.16 -0.41
N ALA A 102 12.87 -5.12 -0.01
CA ALA A 102 13.23 -4.92 1.40
C ALA A 102 11.99 -4.64 2.28
N LEU A 103 11.00 -3.95 1.72
CA LEU A 103 9.80 -3.49 2.42
C LEU A 103 8.70 -4.55 2.50
N PHE A 104 8.33 -5.16 1.38
CA PHE A 104 7.31 -6.22 1.30
C PHE A 104 7.88 -7.63 1.43
N GLY A 105 9.17 -7.84 1.10
CA GLY A 105 9.73 -9.18 0.93
C GLY A 105 9.33 -9.79 -0.41
N ASP A 106 9.25 -11.12 -0.43
CA ASP A 106 8.75 -11.85 -1.59
C ASP A 106 7.21 -11.84 -1.56
N LEU A 107 6.62 -11.32 -2.64
CA LEU A 107 5.17 -11.30 -2.83
C LEU A 107 4.75 -12.61 -3.48
N THR A 108 3.79 -13.29 -2.84
CA THR A 108 3.21 -14.54 -3.33
C THR A 108 1.70 -14.44 -3.27
N PRO A 109 0.96 -14.71 -4.35
CA PRO A 109 -0.49 -14.66 -4.31
C PRO A 109 -0.98 -15.78 -3.40
N GLN A 110 -2.02 -15.48 -2.66
CA GLN A 110 -2.75 -16.47 -1.91
C GLN A 110 -4.20 -16.49 -2.36
N ASP A 111 -4.82 -17.64 -2.11
CA ASP A 111 -6.23 -17.81 -2.33
C ASP A 111 -7.02 -16.74 -1.54
N ALA A 112 -8.08 -16.22 -2.13
CA ALA A 112 -8.86 -15.10 -1.55
C ALA A 112 -9.42 -15.43 -0.16
N LEU A 113 -9.56 -16.72 0.16
CA LEU A 113 -9.98 -17.24 1.47
C LEU A 113 -9.02 -16.92 2.62
N CYS A 114 -7.78 -16.51 2.34
CA CYS A 114 -6.77 -16.16 3.35
C CYS A 114 -6.72 -14.65 3.67
N ALA A 115 -7.73 -13.87 3.24
CA ALA A 115 -7.80 -12.46 3.56
C ALA A 115 -7.91 -12.23 5.09
N PRO A 116 -7.27 -11.18 5.63
CA PRO A 116 -7.28 -10.92 7.07
C PRO A 116 -8.68 -10.60 7.58
N VAL A 117 -9.13 -11.32 8.62
CA VAL A 117 -10.49 -11.19 9.19
C VAL A 117 -10.73 -9.81 9.81
N GLU A 118 -9.69 -9.19 10.37
CA GLU A 118 -9.72 -7.83 10.96
C GLU A 118 -8.60 -6.97 10.37
N GLY A 119 -8.89 -6.33 9.23
CA GLY A 119 -7.96 -5.48 8.51
C GLY A 119 -8.45 -4.05 8.34
N MET A 120 -7.52 -3.20 7.90
CA MET A 120 -7.79 -1.81 7.57
C MET A 120 -7.52 -1.55 6.09
N TRP A 121 -8.33 -0.67 5.50
CA TRP A 121 -8.19 -0.25 4.12
C TRP A 121 -7.27 0.96 4.03
N LEU A 122 -6.33 0.89 3.11
CA LEU A 122 -5.30 1.87 2.80
C LEU A 122 -5.34 2.13 1.30
N ALA A 123 -5.09 3.36 0.89
CA ALA A 123 -4.85 3.68 -0.50
C ALA A 123 -3.35 3.63 -0.74
N ILE A 124 -2.93 2.88 -1.74
CA ILE A 124 -1.54 2.78 -2.18
C ILE A 124 -1.44 3.36 -3.59
N SER A 125 -0.54 4.31 -3.77
CA SER A 125 -0.25 4.91 -5.07
C SER A 125 1.22 4.73 -5.35
N VAL A 126 1.57 4.40 -6.58
CA VAL A 126 2.95 4.27 -7.00
C VAL A 126 3.14 5.11 -8.26
N THR A 127 4.24 5.84 -8.31
CA THR A 127 4.58 6.71 -9.44
C THR A 127 6.04 6.48 -9.80
N ILE A 128 6.33 6.22 -11.08
CA ILE A 128 7.67 6.02 -11.62
C ILE A 128 7.74 6.78 -12.93
N GLY A 129 8.56 7.85 -12.97
CA GLY A 129 8.59 8.76 -14.12
C GLY A 129 7.19 9.31 -14.43
N GLU A 130 6.67 9.02 -15.62
CA GLU A 130 5.32 9.41 -16.09
C GLU A 130 4.24 8.38 -15.75
N ALA A 131 4.63 7.17 -15.32
CA ALA A 131 3.68 6.11 -15.02
C ALA A 131 3.18 6.22 -13.57
N GLN A 132 1.87 6.14 -13.38
CA GLN A 132 1.25 6.10 -12.06
C GLN A 132 0.20 4.99 -11.98
N ALA A 133 0.14 4.29 -10.85
CA ALA A 133 -0.94 3.38 -10.53
C ALA A 133 -1.44 3.66 -9.11
N GLN A 134 -2.74 3.50 -8.91
CA GLN A 134 -3.38 3.63 -7.61
C GLN A 134 -4.19 2.36 -7.37
N SER A 135 -4.16 1.89 -6.13
CA SER A 135 -4.79 0.65 -5.71
C SER A 135 -5.22 0.78 -4.25
N GLN A 136 -6.12 -0.10 -3.82
CA GLN A 136 -6.50 -0.20 -2.42
C GLN A 136 -5.86 -1.43 -1.80
N LEU A 137 -5.30 -1.26 -0.61
CA LEU A 137 -4.62 -2.27 0.15
C LEU A 137 -5.41 -2.55 1.42
N TYR A 138 -5.69 -3.82 1.69
CA TYR A 138 -6.37 -4.29 2.88
C TYR A 138 -5.45 -5.23 3.65
N LEU A 139 -5.09 -4.87 4.88
CA LEU A 139 -4.15 -5.66 5.67
C LEU A 139 -4.42 -5.52 7.17
N ALA A 140 -3.93 -6.49 7.95
CA ALA A 140 -4.05 -6.44 9.40
C ALA A 140 -3.22 -5.28 9.98
N PRO A 141 -3.67 -4.64 11.08
CA PRO A 141 -2.90 -3.60 11.75
C PRO A 141 -1.48 -4.04 12.15
N ALA A 142 -1.31 -5.31 12.52
CA ALA A 142 0.01 -5.88 12.83
C ALA A 142 0.94 -5.90 11.61
N THR A 143 0.43 -6.31 10.44
CA THR A 143 1.15 -6.25 9.16
C THR A 143 1.52 -4.82 8.80
N LEU A 144 0.59 -3.87 9.00
CA LEU A 144 0.86 -2.45 8.79
C LEU A 144 1.99 -1.97 9.69
N ALA A 145 1.93 -2.30 10.98
CA ALA A 145 2.94 -1.88 11.95
C ALA A 145 4.33 -2.39 11.55
N ALA A 146 4.42 -3.65 11.14
CA ALA A 146 5.67 -4.25 10.66
C ALA A 146 6.20 -3.55 9.39
N LEU A 147 5.30 -3.18 8.49
CA LEU A 147 5.64 -2.49 7.25
C LEU A 147 6.08 -1.04 7.52
N LEU A 148 5.38 -0.31 8.38
CA LEU A 148 5.74 1.06 8.79
C LEU A 148 6.98 1.12 9.67
N ASN A 149 7.35 0.01 10.34
CA ASN A 149 8.60 -0.09 11.09
C ASN A 149 9.83 -0.27 10.20
N GLN A 150 9.66 -0.52 8.89
CA GLN A 150 10.80 -0.52 7.98
C GLN A 150 11.37 0.89 7.82
N PRO A 151 12.70 1.05 7.71
CA PRO A 151 13.31 2.34 7.44
C PRO A 151 12.99 2.78 6.00
N GLY A 152 12.88 4.09 5.76
CA GLY A 152 12.69 4.69 4.43
C GLY A 152 11.32 5.35 4.20
N TRP A 153 10.37 5.18 5.11
CA TRP A 153 9.14 5.98 5.10
C TRP A 153 9.42 7.43 5.45
N ALA A 154 9.04 8.33 4.56
CA ALA A 154 8.98 9.77 4.78
C ALA A 154 7.51 10.20 4.95
N PRO A 155 7.18 11.09 5.90
CA PRO A 155 5.84 11.66 5.95
C PRO A 155 5.57 12.48 4.69
N LEU A 156 4.44 12.22 4.03
CA LEU A 156 4.04 13.05 2.90
C LEU A 156 3.70 14.45 3.42
N PRO A 157 4.13 15.51 2.72
CA PRO A 157 3.74 16.86 3.07
C PRO A 157 2.21 16.92 3.03
N ALA A 158 1.61 17.36 4.14
CA ALA A 158 0.18 17.64 4.16
C ALA A 158 -0.09 18.66 3.04
N PRO A 159 -1.11 18.46 2.17
CA PRO A 159 -1.51 19.51 1.26
C PRO A 159 -1.84 20.71 2.13
N LEU A 160 -1.04 21.78 2.01
CA LEU A 160 -1.26 23.02 2.74
C LEU A 160 -2.74 23.36 2.56
N CYS A 161 -3.49 23.37 3.65
CA CYS A 161 -4.86 23.85 3.63
C CYS A 161 -4.82 25.30 3.17
N SER A 162 -5.01 25.53 1.87
CA SER A 162 -5.17 26.85 1.25
C SER A 162 -6.44 27.57 1.73
N ALA A 163 -7.20 26.93 2.63
CA ALA A 163 -8.38 27.47 3.31
C ALA A 163 -8.08 28.18 4.65
N LEU A 164 -6.81 28.41 5.00
CA LEU A 164 -6.46 29.31 6.11
C LEU A 164 -6.22 30.71 5.54
N PRO A 165 -7.19 31.65 5.65
CA PRO A 165 -6.92 33.04 5.34
C PRO A 165 -5.97 33.59 6.41
N LEU A 166 -4.68 33.60 6.10
CA LEU A 166 -3.70 34.36 6.86
C LEU A 166 -3.88 35.83 6.49
N SER A 167 -4.72 36.54 7.26
CA SER A 167 -4.71 38.00 7.26
C SER A 167 -3.43 38.45 7.97
N LEU A 168 -2.43 38.89 7.20
CA LEU A 168 -1.28 39.61 7.74
C LEU A 168 -1.70 41.06 8.09
N PRO A 169 -1.22 41.62 9.23
CA PRO A 169 -1.60 42.95 9.71
C PRO A 169 -1.06 44.10 8.85
#